data_AF-A0A7Y5Y349-F1
#
_entry.id   AF-A0A7Y5Y349-F1
#
_cell.length_a   1.000
_cell.length_b   1.000
_cell.length_c   1.000
_cell.angle_alpha   90.00
_cell.angle_beta   90.00
_cell.angle_gamma   90.00
#
_symmetry.space_group_name_H-M   'P 1'
#
loop_
_entity.id
_entity.type
_entity.pdbx_description
1 polymer ?
#
loop_
_entity_poly.entity_id
_entity_poly.type
_entity_poly.pdbx_seq_one_letter_code
_entity_poly.pdbx_strand_id
1 'polypeptide(L)' 'MNDQDIINALAEILEVDASEISAATPLDTLDTWDSLATISFIALVDEKAGHVLAGDDLQKAKTIGDLVALAKAGN' A
#
# COMPACT_ATOMS: atom_id res chain seq x y z
N MET A 1 7.19 10.76 -1.13
CA MET A 1 6.54 10.24 0.10
C MET A 1 7.58 9.58 0.98
N ASN A 2 7.43 9.67 2.30
CA ASN A 2 8.22 8.84 3.21
C ASN A 2 7.46 7.53 3.54
N ASP A 3 8.13 6.57 4.19
CA ASP A 3 7.55 5.25 4.48
C ASP A 3 6.35 5.36 5.45
N GLN A 4 6.42 6.29 6.41
CA GLN A 4 5.36 6.53 7.39
C GLN A 4 4.08 7.08 6.74
N ASP A 5 4.20 7.98 5.76
CA ASP A 5 3.07 8.54 5.02
C ASP A 5 2.32 7.42 4.28
N ILE A 6 3.06 6.48 3.69
CA ILE A 6 2.49 5.34 2.95
C ILE A 6 1.80 4.37 3.92
N ILE A 7 2.43 4.06 5.05
CA ILE A 7 1.84 3.20 6.07
C ILE A 7 0.58 3.84 6.65
N ASN A 8 0.59 5.14 6.94
CA ASN A 8 -0.60 5.85 7.42
C ASN A 8 -1.74 5.83 6.39
N ALA A 9 -1.43 6.03 5.11
CA ALA A 9 -2.41 5.94 4.03
C ALA A 9 -2.97 4.52 3.87
N LEU A 10 -2.12 3.50 3.99
CA LEU A 10 -2.55 2.10 3.99
C LEU A 10 -3.46 1.80 5.19
N ALA A 11 -3.12 2.29 6.37
CA ALA A 11 -3.95 2.14 7.56
C ALA A 11 -5.35 2.77 7.36
N GLU A 12 -5.41 3.95 6.75
CA GLU A 12 -6.67 4.61 6.39
C GLU A 12 -7.49 3.80 5.37
N ILE A 13 -6.85 3.27 4.31
CA ILE A 13 -7.50 2.42 3.31
C ILE A 13 -8.01 1.11 3.91
N LEU A 14 -7.23 0.52 4.80
CA LEU A 14 -7.53 -0.75 5.47
C LEU A 14 -8.48 -0.58 6.65
N GLU A 15 -8.86 0.65 7.00
CA GLU A 15 -9.68 1.01 8.16
C GLU A 15 -9.12 0.48 9.50
N VAL A 16 -7.79 0.48 9.65
CA VAL A 16 -7.06 0.05 10.85
C VAL A 16 -6.16 1.15 11.40
N ASP A 17 -5.63 0.96 12.61
CA ASP A 17 -4.66 1.90 13.16
C ASP A 17 -3.27 1.68 12.52
N ALA A 18 -2.56 2.77 12.20
CA ALA A 18 -1.20 2.69 11.64
C ALA A 18 -0.20 2.04 12.62
N SER A 19 -0.54 1.95 13.90
CA SER A 19 0.22 1.21 14.91
C SER A 19 -0.05 -0.30 14.91
N GLU A 20 -1.14 -0.76 14.29
CA GLU A 20 -1.49 -2.19 14.16
C GLU A 20 -0.83 -2.85 12.96
N ILE A 21 -0.40 -2.06 11.98
CA ILE A 21 0.30 -2.53 10.80
C ILE A 21 1.76 -2.08 10.79
N SER A 22 2.62 -2.88 10.16
CA SER A 22 4.03 -2.59 10.01
C SER A 22 4.52 -3.07 8.66
N ALA A 23 5.71 -2.65 8.23
CA ALA A 23 6.31 -3.13 6.98
C ALA A 23 6.45 -4.67 6.91
N ALA A 24 6.51 -5.35 8.06
CA ALA A 24 6.58 -6.82 8.14
C ALA A 24 5.20 -7.50 8.09
N THR A 25 4.11 -6.74 8.16
CA THR A 25 2.75 -7.27 8.15
C THR A 25 2.42 -7.88 6.77
N PRO A 26 2.04 -9.17 6.72
CA PRO A 26 1.63 -9.82 5.48
C PRO A 26 0.26 -9.33 5.01
N LEU A 27 0.14 -9.03 3.71
CA LEU A 27 -1.12 -8.60 3.10
C LEU A 27 -2.17 -9.71 3.05
N ASP A 28 -1.73 -10.97 2.95
CA ASP A 28 -2.61 -12.14 2.97
C ASP A 28 -3.29 -12.38 4.32
N THR A 29 -2.78 -11.77 5.39
CA THR A 29 -3.40 -11.79 6.72
C THR A 29 -4.40 -10.65 6.93
N LEU A 30 -4.44 -9.68 6.02
CA LEU A 30 -5.33 -8.54 6.10
C LEU A 30 -6.58 -8.81 5.26
N ASP A 31 -7.68 -9.18 5.91
CA ASP A 31 -8.97 -9.38 5.23
C ASP A 31 -9.47 -8.11 4.52
N THR A 32 -9.01 -6.94 4.96
CA THR A 32 -9.32 -5.64 4.37
C THR A 32 -8.50 -5.33 3.12
N TRP A 33 -7.46 -6.12 2.82
CA TRP A 33 -6.70 -5.99 1.59
C TRP A 33 -7.38 -6.72 0.43
N ASP A 34 -8.32 -6.02 -0.22
CA ASP A 34 -9.10 -6.52 -1.34
C ASP A 34 -8.89 -5.71 -2.64
N SER A 35 -9.70 -5.99 -3.66
CA SER A 35 -9.69 -5.25 -4.92
C SER A 35 -10.00 -3.76 -4.74
N LEU A 36 -10.77 -3.36 -3.73
CA LEU A 36 -11.08 -1.95 -3.47
C LEU A 36 -9.91 -1.25 -2.78
N ALA A 37 -9.27 -1.91 -1.80
CA ALA A 37 -8.08 -1.40 -1.13
C ALA A 37 -6.92 -1.21 -2.11
N THR A 38 -6.71 -2.19 -3.01
CA THR A 38 -5.69 -2.09 -4.07
C THR A 38 -5.97 -0.93 -5.02
N ILE A 39 -7.21 -0.74 -5.49
CA ILE A 39 -7.59 0.39 -6.36
C ILE A 39 -7.36 1.73 -5.64
N SER A 40 -7.78 1.83 -4.38
CA SER A 40 -7.59 3.03 -3.55
C SER A 40 -6.11 3.35 -3.37
N PHE A 41 -5.28 2.33 -3.17
CA PHE A 41 -3.84 2.50 -3.04
C PHE A 41 -3.19 2.95 -4.36
N ILE A 42 -3.58 2.38 -5.51
CA ILE A 42 -3.10 2.81 -6.83
C ILE A 42 -3.40 4.30 -7.04
N ALA A 43 -4.65 4.71 -6.78
CA ALA A 43 -5.07 6.11 -6.94
C ALA A 43 -4.27 7.05 -6.01
N LEU A 44 -4.04 6.63 -4.76
CA LEU A 44 -3.25 7.40 -3.81
C LEU A 44 -1.79 7.57 -4.25
N VAL A 45 -1.17 6.51 -4.78
CA VAL A 45 0.19 6.58 -5.30
C VAL A 45 0.27 7.43 -6.57
N ASP A 46 -0.72 7.34 -7.46
CA ASP A 46 -0.81 8.22 -8.64
C ASP A 46 -0.88 9.70 -8.24
N GLU A 47 -1.75 10.04 -7.29
CA GLU A 47 -1.90 11.41 -6.80
C GLU A 47 -0.67 11.94 -6.04
N LYS A 48 -0.04 11.11 -5.20
CA LYS A 48 1.04 11.55 -4.28
C LYS A 48 2.44 11.40 -4.88
N ALA A 49 2.66 10.36 -5.67
CA ALA A 49 3.95 10.01 -6.23
C ALA A 49 4.03 10.28 -7.74
N GLY A 50 2.92 10.64 -8.39
CA GLY A 50 2.89 11.05 -9.80
C GLY A 50 3.12 9.90 -10.78
N HIS A 51 2.91 8.66 -10.33
CA HIS A 51 3.02 7.47 -11.17
C HIS A 51 1.97 6.43 -10.78
N VAL A 52 1.52 5.67 -11.77
CA VAL A 52 0.51 4.62 -11.59
C VAL A 52 1.20 3.29 -11.33
N LEU A 53 0.82 2.61 -10.24
CA LEU A 53 1.23 1.24 -10.00
C LEU A 53 0.42 0.27 -10.87
N ALA A 54 1.10 -0.72 -11.46
CA ALA A 54 0.42 -1.80 -12.15
C ALA A 54 -0.22 -2.74 -11.12
N GLY A 55 -1.48 -3.13 -11.37
CA GLY A 55 -2.18 -4.13 -10.53
C GLY A 55 -1.41 -5.44 -10.41
N ASP A 56 -0.69 -5.83 -11.46
CA ASP A 56 0.18 -7.01 -11.49
C ASP A 56 1.35 -6.92 -10.49
N ASP A 57 1.86 -5.72 -10.22
CA ASP A 57 2.95 -5.53 -9.26
C ASP A 57 2.42 -5.55 -7.82
N LEU A 58 1.22 -5.01 -7.59
CA LEU A 58 0.52 -5.14 -6.32
C LEU A 58 0.15 -6.59 -6.00
N GLN A 59 -0.21 -7.39 -7.01
CA GLN A 59 -0.46 -8.83 -6.85
C GLN A 59 0.81 -9.61 -6.45
N LYS A 60 2.01 -9.11 -6.79
CA LYS A 60 3.28 -9.70 -6.37
C LYS A 60 3.70 -9.27 -4.97
N ALA A 61 3.17 -8.16 -4.46
CA ALA A 61 3.42 -7.68 -3.12
C ALA A 61 2.86 -8.67 -2.10
N LYS A 62 3.65 -9.02 -1.09
CA LYS A 62 3.24 -9.95 -0.03
C LYS A 62 3.10 -9.25 1.31
N THR A 63 3.77 -8.12 1.48
CA THR A 63 3.81 -7.39 2.74
C THR A 63 3.54 -5.90 2.52
N ILE A 64 3.16 -5.19 3.59
CA ILE A 64 3.07 -3.73 3.58
C ILE A 64 4.39 -3.10 3.11
N GLY A 65 5.53 -3.67 3.50
CA GLY A 65 6.85 -3.21 3.06
C GLY A 65 7.04 -3.28 1.54
N ASP A 66 6.47 -4.29 0.88
CA ASP A 66 6.49 -4.39 -0.58
C ASP A 66 5.66 -3.26 -1.22
N LEU A 67 4.49 -2.93 -0.65
CA LEU A 67 3.66 -1.80 -1.12
C LEU A 67 4.39 -0.47 -0.98
N VAL A 68 5.06 -0.26 0.16
CA VAL A 68 5.89 0.93 0.41
C VAL A 68 7.02 1.00 -0.61
N ALA A 69 7.68 -0.12 -0.91
CA ALA A 69 8.73 -0.18 -1.91
C ALA A 69 8.18 0.13 -3.31
N LEU A 70 7.04 -0.43 -3.70
CA LEU A 70 6.39 -0.17 -4.99
C LEU A 70 6.03 1.30 -5.16
N ALA A 71 5.39 1.91 -4.15
CA ALA A 71 5.03 3.32 -4.16
C ALA A 71 6.23 4.27 -4.25
N LYS A 72 7.44 3.79 -3.88
CA LYS A 72 8.70 4.53 -3.99
C LYS A 72 9.51 4.17 -5.24
N ALA A 73 9.19 3.06 -5.90
CA ALA A 73 9.96 2.52 -7.03
C ALA A 73 9.66 3.23 -8.35
N GLY A 74 8.61 4.06 -8.44
CA GLY A 74 8.35 4.91 -9.60
C GLY A 74 9.42 5.98 -9.75
N ASN A 75 10.43 5.68 -10.55
CA ASN A 75 11.52 6.57 -10.94
C ASN A 75 11.83 6.41 -12.43
#